data_AF-A0AA44JEC6-F1
#
_entry.id   AF-A0AA44JEC6-F1
#
_cell.length_a   1.000
_cell.length_b   1.000
_cell.length_c   1.000
_cell.angle_alpha   90.00
_cell.angle_beta   90.00
_cell.angle_gamma   90.00
#
_symmetry.space_group_name_H-M   'P 1'
#
loop_
_entity.id
_entity.type
_entity.pdbx_description
1 polymer ?
#
loop_
_entity_poly.entity_id
_entity_poly.type
_entity_poly.pdbx_seq_one_letter_code
_entity_poly.pdbx_strand_id
1 'polypeptide(L)'
;MQSARNEDRKKDTREKIQLGGLVVKAGLRDIDKAVLLGWLMELPKHLNDAEGEWARLQSIGKRGFEDVAQEDDARDRADRLDAGNSDRNEGD
;
A
#
# COMPACT_ATOMS: atom_id res chain seq x y z
N MET A 1 -30.93 -12.85 -11.23
CA MET A 1 -30.40 -11.51 -11.59
C MET A 1 -29.92 -10.68 -10.38
N GLN A 2 -30.30 -10.97 -9.13
CA GLN A 2 -29.80 -10.24 -7.94
C GLN A 2 -28.37 -10.59 -7.51
N SER A 3 -27.90 -11.83 -7.73
CA SER A 3 -26.59 -12.29 -7.25
C SER A 3 -25.40 -11.68 -8.00
N ALA A 4 -25.52 -11.47 -9.32
CA ALA A 4 -24.45 -10.89 -10.16
C ALA A 4 -24.08 -9.46 -9.71
N ARG A 5 -25.09 -8.63 -9.45
CA ARG A 5 -24.90 -7.24 -8.97
C ARG A 5 -24.21 -7.15 -7.61
N ASN A 6 -24.31 -8.20 -6.79
CA ASN A 6 -23.70 -8.25 -5.47
C ASN A 6 -22.23 -8.70 -5.56
N GLU A 7 -21.92 -9.65 -6.45
CA GLU A 7 -20.54 -10.04 -6.75
C GLU A 7 -19.74 -8.91 -7.41
N ASP A 8 -20.35 -8.17 -8.34
CA ASP A 8 -19.72 -7.01 -8.98
C ASP A 8 -19.34 -5.93 -7.96
N ARG A 9 -20.21 -5.67 -6.98
CA ARG A 9 -19.95 -4.70 -5.90
C ARG A 9 -18.83 -5.14 -4.96
N LYS A 10 -18.75 -6.44 -4.63
CA LYS A 10 -17.67 -6.99 -3.81
C LYS A 10 -16.32 -6.84 -4.49
N LYS A 11 -16.27 -7.13 -5.80
CA LYS A 11 -15.04 -7.00 -6.60
C LYS A 11 -14.59 -5.53 -6.68
N ASP A 12 -15.50 -4.63 -7.04
CA ASP A 12 -15.22 -3.19 -7.12
C ASP A 12 -14.74 -2.61 -5.78
N THR A 13 -15.34 -3.03 -4.66
CA THR A 13 -14.89 -2.62 -3.32
C THR A 13 -13.48 -3.11 -3.03
N ARG A 14 -13.18 -4.38 -3.35
CA ARG A 14 -11.85 -4.96 -3.14
C ARG A 14 -10.79 -4.24 -3.98
N GLU A 15 -11.08 -3.95 -5.24
CA GLU A 15 -10.18 -3.22 -6.13
C GLU A 15 -9.89 -1.82 -5.59
N LYS A 16 -10.92 -1.09 -5.14
CA LYS A 16 -10.76 0.24 -4.53
C LYS A 16 -9.92 0.21 -3.25
N ILE A 17 -10.10 -0.81 -2.42
CA ILE A 17 -9.28 -1.01 -1.22
C ILE A 17 -7.81 -1.25 -1.60
N GLN A 18 -7.56 -2.11 -2.59
CA GLN A 18 -6.21 -2.39 -3.06
C GLN A 18 -5.54 -1.13 -3.61
N LEU A 19 -6.23 -0.39 -4.48
CA LEU A 19 -5.75 0.88 -5.03
C LEU A 19 -5.46 1.91 -3.93
N GLY A 20 -6.35 2.04 -2.94
CA GLY A 20 -6.11 2.89 -1.77
C GLY A 20 -4.88 2.46 -0.96
N GLY A 21 -4.67 1.15 -0.81
CA GLY A 21 -3.49 0.60 -0.15
C GLY A 21 -2.17 0.96 -0.85
N LEU A 22 -2.16 1.07 -2.18
CA LEU A 22 -0.97 1.51 -2.93
C LEU A 22 -0.58 2.95 -2.60
N VAL A 23 -1.57 3.84 -2.48
CA VAL A 23 -1.35 5.26 -2.14
C VAL A 23 -0.72 5.39 -0.76
N VAL A 24 -1.21 4.63 0.22
CA VAL A 24 -0.66 4.63 1.58
C VAL A 24 0.75 4.05 1.59
N LYS A 25 0.99 2.93 0.88
CA LYS A 25 2.31 2.29 0.79
C LYS A 25 3.36 3.19 0.13
N ALA A 26 2.95 4.02 -0.83
CA ALA A 26 3.82 5.00 -1.47
C ALA A 26 4.08 6.25 -0.61
N GLY A 27 3.54 6.33 0.61
CA GLY A 27 3.70 7.49 1.50
C GLY A 27 2.90 8.72 1.05
N LEU A 28 1.90 8.56 0.18
CA LEU A 28 1.16 9.66 -0.43
C LEU A 28 -0.13 10.00 0.32
N ARG A 29 -0.28 9.52 1.56
CA ARG A 29 -1.51 9.66 2.36
C ARG A 29 -1.88 11.13 2.64
N ASP A 30 -0.87 11.96 2.83
CA ASP A 30 -1.05 13.36 3.27
C ASP A 30 -0.95 14.36 2.10
N ILE A 31 -0.79 13.87 0.87
CA ILE A 31 -0.79 14.70 -0.33
C ILE A 31 -2.23 15.16 -0.65
N ASP A 32 -2.35 16.39 -1.17
CA ASP A 32 -3.62 16.89 -1.67
C ASP A 32 -4.21 15.96 -2.74
N LYS A 33 -5.49 15.62 -2.59
CA LYS A 33 -6.15 14.62 -3.43
C LYS A 33 -6.25 15.03 -4.89
N ALA A 34 -6.41 16.33 -5.17
CA ALA A 34 -6.46 16.84 -6.54
C ALA A 34 -5.08 16.76 -7.20
N VAL A 35 -4.02 17.03 -6.44
CA VAL A 35 -2.63 16.88 -6.91
C VAL A 35 -2.33 15.41 -7.25
N LEU A 36 -2.65 14.49 -6.33
CA LEU A 36 -2.45 13.05 -6.56
C LEU A 36 -3.21 12.57 -7.79
N LEU A 37 -4.48 12.97 -7.92
CA LEU A 37 -5.31 12.58 -9.06
C LEU A 37 -4.77 13.14 -10.38
N GLY A 38 -4.32 14.40 -10.39
CA GLY A 38 -3.70 15.02 -11.57
C GLY A 38 -2.47 14.24 -12.04
N TRP A 39 -1.59 13.87 -11.11
CA TRP A 39 -0.38 13.11 -11.43
C TRP A 39 -0.69 11.72 -12.00
N LEU A 40 -1.68 11.02 -11.42
CA LEU A 40 -2.15 9.72 -11.92
C LEU A 40 -2.78 9.81 -13.31
N MET A 41 -3.39 10.94 -13.68
CA MET A 41 -3.95 11.17 -15.02
C MET A 41 -2.87 11.51 -16.06
N GLU A 42 -1.75 12.11 -15.65
CA GLU A 42 -0.62 12.40 -16.53
C GLU A 42 0.26 11.16 -16.76
N LEU A 43 0.40 10.29 -15.77
CA LEU A 43 1.27 9.12 -15.81
C LEU A 43 1.16 8.29 -17.11
N PRO A 44 -0.05 7.88 -17.58
CA PRO A 44 -0.18 7.06 -18.78
C PRO A 44 0.26 7.79 -20.05
N LYS A 45 0.14 9.12 -20.09
CA LYS A 45 0.56 9.93 -21.24
C LYS A 45 2.07 9.92 -21.36
N HIS A 46 2.78 10.12 -20.25
CA HIS A 46 4.24 10.07 -20.22
C HIS A 46 4.81 8.68 -20.48
N LEU A 47 4.11 7.63 -20.03
CA LEU A 47 4.58 6.25 -20.20
C LEU A 47 4.38 5.68 -21.62
N ASN A 48 3.48 6.24 -22.42
CA ASN A 48 3.34 5.85 -23.83
C ASN A 48 4.51 6.34 -24.69
N ASP A 49 5.14 7.45 -24.30
CA ASP A 49 6.24 8.06 -25.05
C ASP A 49 7.62 7.55 -24.59
N ALA A 50 7.68 6.75 -23.53
CA ALA A 50 8.92 6.29 -22.88
C ALA A 50 9.07 4.76 -22.94
N GLU A 51 9.77 4.27 -23.97
CA GLU A 51 10.07 2.84 -24.10
C GLU A 51 10.91 2.34 -22.90
N GLY A 52 10.44 1.28 -22.24
CA GLY A 52 11.12 0.68 -21.08
C GLY A 52 10.79 1.28 -19.72
N GLU A 53 10.11 2.43 -19.64
CA GLU A 53 9.79 3.06 -18.36
C GLU A 53 8.78 2.24 -17.55
N TRP A 54 7.85 1.57 -18.22
CA TRP A 54 6.94 0.59 -17.60
C TRP A 54 7.70 -0.52 -16.85
N ALA A 55 8.77 -1.06 -17.44
CA ALA A 55 9.57 -2.11 -16.83
C ALA A 55 10.35 -1.60 -15.62
N ARG A 56 10.91 -0.39 -15.72
CA ARG A 56 11.61 0.29 -14.61
C ARG A 56 10.68 0.54 -13.43
N LEU A 57 9.51 1.14 -13.66
CA LEU A 57 8.52 1.42 -12.62
C LEU A 57 7.99 0.13 -11.98
N GLN A 58 7.77 -0.93 -12.76
CA GLN A 58 7.39 -2.23 -12.23
C GLN A 58 8.47 -2.80 -11.29
N SER A 59 9.75 -2.67 -11.67
CA SER A 59 10.87 -3.10 -10.83
C SER A 59 10.97 -2.32 -9.52
N ILE A 60 10.74 -0.99 -9.56
CA ILE A 60 10.68 -0.14 -8.36
C ILE A 60 9.52 -0.55 -7.47
N GLY A 61 8.32 -0.72 -8.05
CA GLY A 61 7.14 -1.14 -7.32
C GLY A 61 7.35 -2.46 -6.59
N LYS A 62 7.91 -3.48 -7.27
CA LYS A 62 8.21 -4.79 -6.66
C LYS A 62 9.09 -4.67 -5.42
N ARG A 63 10.18 -3.90 -5.48
CA ARG A 63 11.04 -3.65 -4.31
C ARG A 63 10.28 -2.96 -3.17
N GLY A 64 9.52 -1.91 -3.48
CA GLY A 64 8.71 -1.23 -2.46
C GLY A 64 7.65 -2.13 -1.80
N PHE A 65 7.20 -3.18 -2.46
CA PHE A 65 6.34 -4.20 -1.83
C PHE A 65 7.10 -5.11 -0.87
N GLU A 66 8.34 -5.48 -1.22
CA GLU A 66 9.21 -6.36 -0.43
C GLU A 66 9.74 -5.64 0.82
N ASP A 67 10.18 -4.39 0.68
CA ASP A 67 10.75 -3.59 1.77
C ASP A 67 9.71 -3.31 2.88
N VAL A 68 8.49 -2.94 2.51
CA VAL A 68 7.41 -2.67 3.47
C VAL A 68 6.94 -3.95 4.18
N ALA A 69 7.00 -5.11 3.51
CA ALA A 69 6.67 -6.38 4.16
C ALA A 69 7.69 -6.75 5.24
N GLN A 70 8.98 -6.47 5.00
CA GLN A 70 10.02 -6.66 6.01
C GLN A 70 9.88 -5.70 7.19
N GLU A 71 9.44 -4.46 6.95
CA GLU A 71 9.15 -3.51 8.02
C GLU A 71 7.94 -3.90 8.86
N ASP A 72 6.83 -4.31 8.24
CA ASP A 72 5.64 -4.77 8.97
C ASP A 72 5.96 -6.02 9.80
N ASP A 73 6.69 -6.99 9.24
CA ASP A 73 7.16 -8.18 9.98
C ASP A 73 8.11 -7.82 11.13
N ALA A 74 8.96 -6.80 10.96
CA ALA A 74 9.86 -6.34 12.00
C ALA A 74 9.12 -5.59 13.13
N ARG A 75 8.11 -4.78 12.80
CA ARG A 75 7.23 -4.08 13.76
C ARG A 75 6.42 -5.08 14.57
N ASP A 76 5.82 -6.08 13.92
CA ASP A 76 5.07 -7.15 14.60
C ASP A 76 5.94 -7.99 15.54
N ARG A 77 7.23 -8.17 15.21
CA ARG A 77 8.19 -8.80 16.13
C ARG A 77 8.56 -7.88 17.29
N ALA A 78 8.78 -6.59 17.03
CA ALA A 78 9.13 -5.62 18.06
C ALA A 78 8.01 -5.46 19.10
N ASP A 79 6.75 -5.32 18.66
CA ASP A 79 5.57 -5.23 19.53
C ASP A 79 5.44 -6.47 20.44
N ARG A 80 5.78 -7.66 19.91
CA ARG A 80 5.71 -8.91 20.69
C ARG A 80 6.82 -9.03 21.74
N LEU A 81 7.95 -8.34 21.56
CA LEU A 81 9.07 -8.33 22.50
C LEU A 81 8.89 -7.25 23.59
N ASP A 82 8.22 -6.14 23.27
CA ASP A 82 7.90 -5.07 24.23
C ASP A 82 6.85 -5.51 25.27
N ALA A 83 5.85 -6.31 24.84
CA ALA A 83 4.84 -6.87 25.74
C ALA A 83 5.39 -7.85 26.81
N GLY A 84 6.64 -8.33 26.66
CA GLY A 84 7.25 -9.32 27.56
C GLY A 84 8.11 -8.75 28.69
N ASN A 85 8.32 -7.43 28.75
CA ASN A 85 9.30 -6.81 29.67
C ASN A 85 8.67 -6.01 30.83
N SER A 86 7.33 -5.91 30.91
CA SER A 86 6.65 -5.06 31.91
C SER A 86 6.31 -5.73 33.24
N ASP A 87 6.63 -7.02 33.46
CA ASP A 87 6.10 -7.80 34.59
C ASP A 87 7.14 -8.19 35.67
N ARG A 88 8.26 -7.45 35.76
CA ARG A 88 9.32 -7.72 36.75
C ARG A 88 9.85 -6.46 37.42
N ASN A 89 9.01 -5.68 38.08
CA ASN A 89 9.46 -4.83 39.18
C ASN A 89 8.32 -4.34 40.08
N GLU A 90 7.83 -5.16 40.99
CA GLU A 90 7.10 -4.69 42.18
C GLU A 90 7.20 -5.76 43.28
N GLY A 91 8.03 -5.49 44.29
CA GLY A 91 8.24 -6.39 45.42
C GLY A 91 9.49 -6.06 46.22
N ASP A 92 9.48 -4.92 46.91
CA ASP A 92 10.28 -4.66 48.13
C ASP A 92 9.30 -4.27 49.26
#